data_AF-A0A5R9MVM3-F1
#
_entry.id   AF-A0A5R9MVM3-F1
#
_cell.length_a   1.000
_cell.length_b   1.000
_cell.length_c   1.000
_cell.angle_alpha   90.00
_cell.angle_beta   90.00
_cell.angle_gamma   90.00
#
_symmetry.space_group_name_H-M   'P 1'
#
loop_
_entity.id
_entity.type
_entity.pdbx_description
1 polymer ?
#
loop_
_entity_poly.entity_id
_entity_poly.type
_entity_poly.pdbx_seq_one_letter_code
_entity_poly.pdbx_strand_id
1 'polypeptide(L)'
;MSDMIEVMSDILLDQVRSLSSGRRTFDAGRHLFNQGDEVGSLYLVESGVVHLVRHQADGNVAVLQRASAELVLAEASVFSSVYHCDAVAVTDVDATSVPIHSIRRALRSDPEFAEGWASYLSFQLQQTRKRAEIASLKTVAARLESWLAWNDGEL
;
A
#
# COMPACT_ATOMS: atom_id res chain seq x y z
N MET A 1 0.87 -16.28 -15.83
CA MET A 1 0.72 -16.09 -14.37
C MET A 1 0.73 -14.61 -13.99
N SER A 2 1.56 -13.75 -14.61
CA SER A 2 1.41 -12.27 -14.49
C SER A 2 0.04 -11.78 -14.93
N ASP A 3 -0.42 -12.14 -16.13
CA ASP A 3 -1.70 -11.66 -16.68
C ASP A 3 -2.91 -11.99 -15.79
N MET A 4 -2.88 -13.12 -15.07
CA MET A 4 -3.96 -13.53 -14.18
C MET A 4 -3.95 -12.73 -12.87
N ILE A 5 -2.76 -12.38 -12.35
CA ILE A 5 -2.62 -11.54 -11.16
C ILE A 5 -3.02 -10.09 -11.48
N GLU A 6 -2.67 -9.61 -12.68
CA GLU A 6 -3.01 -8.26 -13.15
C GLU A 6 -4.52 -8.11 -13.36
N VAL A 7 -5.17 -9.03 -14.06
CA VAL A 7 -6.64 -9.00 -14.25
C VAL A 7 -7.41 -9.14 -12.94
N MET A 8 -6.95 -9.98 -12.01
CA MET A 8 -7.58 -10.08 -10.68
C MET A 8 -7.35 -8.83 -9.83
N SER A 9 -6.22 -8.13 -10.04
CA SER A 9 -5.92 -6.86 -9.38
C SER A 9 -6.90 -5.78 -9.86
N ASP A 10 -7.13 -5.66 -11.16
CA ASP A 10 -8.05 -4.66 -11.72
C ASP A 10 -9.47 -4.82 -11.19
N ILE A 11 -9.99 -6.05 -11.18
CA ILE A 11 -11.33 -6.36 -10.65
C ILE A 11 -11.42 -5.99 -9.17
N LEU A 12 -10.40 -6.33 -8.36
CA LEU A 12 -10.37 -5.96 -6.96
C LEU A 12 -10.36 -4.44 -6.77
N LEU A 13 -9.54 -3.72 -7.54
CA LEU A 13 -9.42 -2.27 -7.42
C LEU A 13 -10.75 -1.58 -7.79
N ASP A 14 -11.44 -2.06 -8.81
CA ASP A 14 -12.79 -1.59 -9.16
C ASP A 14 -13.80 -1.84 -8.04
N GLN A 15 -13.76 -3.02 -7.42
CA GLN A 15 -14.60 -3.31 -6.26
C GLN A 15 -14.26 -2.39 -5.08
N VAL A 16 -12.97 -2.13 -4.81
CA VAL A 16 -12.52 -1.18 -3.76
C VAL A 16 -13.03 0.23 -4.06
N ARG A 17 -12.95 0.69 -5.32
CA ARG A 17 -13.50 1.99 -5.76
C ARG A 17 -15.01 2.08 -5.54
N SER A 18 -15.74 1.00 -5.79
CA SER A 18 -17.20 0.95 -5.62
C SER A 18 -17.64 1.10 -4.14
N LEU A 19 -16.76 0.76 -3.19
CA LEU A 19 -16.99 0.89 -1.76
C LEU A 19 -16.63 2.28 -1.20
N SER A 20 -16.16 3.19 -2.05
CA SER A 20 -15.60 4.48 -1.64
C SER A 20 -16.60 5.44 -1.00
N SER A 21 -16.07 6.31 -0.14
CA SER A 21 -16.77 7.46 0.43
C SER A 21 -16.44 8.77 -0.27
N GLY A 22 -15.64 8.71 -1.34
CA GLY A 22 -15.24 9.85 -2.15
C GLY A 22 -13.71 9.96 -2.32
N ARG A 23 -13.32 10.93 -3.15
CA ARG A 23 -11.92 11.29 -3.39
C ARG A 23 -11.39 12.23 -2.32
N ARG A 24 -10.09 12.14 -2.08
CA ARG A 24 -9.30 13.00 -1.19
C ARG A 24 -8.04 13.41 -1.93
N THR A 25 -7.68 14.69 -1.79
CA THR A 25 -6.44 15.24 -2.32
C THR A 25 -5.53 15.58 -1.15
N PHE A 26 -4.24 15.35 -1.31
CA PHE A 26 -3.22 15.64 -0.32
C PHE A 26 -2.06 16.34 -1.00
N ASP A 27 -1.74 17.56 -0.54
CA ASP A 27 -0.56 18.27 -1.02
C ASP A 27 0.72 17.54 -0.57
N ALA A 28 1.79 17.71 -1.33
CA ALA A 28 3.11 17.19 -0.95
C ALA A 28 3.49 17.56 0.50
N GLY A 29 3.99 16.58 1.25
CA GLY A 29 4.35 16.68 2.66
C GLY A 29 3.20 16.50 3.65
N ARG A 30 1.95 16.35 3.19
CA ARG A 30 0.80 16.10 4.08
C ARG A 30 0.67 14.62 4.42
N HIS A 31 0.21 14.36 5.64
CA HIS A 31 -0.11 13.00 6.08
C HIS A 31 -1.52 12.62 5.63
N LEU A 32 -1.66 11.41 5.08
CA LEU A 32 -2.95 10.77 4.84
C LEU A 32 -3.53 10.23 6.16
N PHE A 33 -2.65 9.65 6.98
CA PHE A 33 -2.92 9.21 8.35
C PHE A 33 -1.60 9.12 9.13
N ASN A 34 -1.69 9.16 10.46
CA ASN A 34 -0.54 9.02 11.34
C ASN A 34 -0.53 7.66 12.05
N GLN A 35 0.66 7.23 12.44
CA GLN A 35 0.84 6.11 13.34
C GLN A 35 0.11 6.36 14.66
N GLY A 36 -0.67 5.38 15.10
CA GLY A 36 -1.44 5.44 16.34
C GLY A 36 -2.84 6.05 16.20
N ASP A 37 -3.15 6.70 15.08
CA ASP A 37 -4.51 7.16 14.81
C ASP A 37 -5.45 5.95 14.64
N GLU A 38 -6.72 6.10 15.06
CA GLU A 38 -7.74 5.08 14.85
C GLU A 38 -7.95 4.82 13.35
N VAL A 39 -8.04 3.55 12.97
CA VAL A 39 -8.23 3.16 11.57
C VAL A 39 -9.66 3.49 11.12
N GLY A 40 -9.82 4.62 10.43
CA GLY A 40 -11.10 5.02 9.85
C GLY A 40 -11.30 4.51 8.42
N SER A 41 -10.24 4.56 7.61
CA SER A 41 -10.30 4.30 6.16
C SER A 41 -9.05 3.61 5.63
N LEU A 42 -9.20 2.90 4.52
CA LEU A 42 -8.10 2.65 3.59
C LEU A 42 -8.05 3.77 2.55
N TYR A 43 -6.96 3.81 1.79
CA TYR A 43 -6.84 4.71 0.64
C TYR A 43 -6.33 3.93 -0.58
N LEU A 44 -7.00 4.07 -1.71
CA LEU A 44 -6.47 3.64 -3.01
C LEU A 44 -5.80 4.86 -3.65
N VAL A 45 -4.52 4.76 -3.97
CA VAL A 45 -3.79 5.84 -4.64
C VAL A 45 -4.23 5.90 -6.11
N GLU A 46 -4.68 7.06 -6.55
CA GLU A 46 -5.07 7.34 -7.93
C GLU A 46 -3.92 7.94 -8.73
N SER A 47 -3.20 8.85 -8.08
CA SER A 47 -2.08 9.59 -8.66
C SER A 47 -1.11 10.02 -7.54
N GLY A 48 0.13 10.30 -7.94
CA GLY A 48 1.18 10.72 -7.02
C GLY A 48 1.85 9.57 -6.28
N VAL A 49 2.66 9.92 -5.28
CA VAL A 49 3.47 8.99 -4.50
C VAL A 49 3.28 9.23 -3.01
N VAL A 50 3.00 8.14 -2.28
CA VAL A 50 2.91 8.11 -0.82
C VAL A 50 4.01 7.22 -0.26
N HIS A 51 4.68 7.68 0.79
CA HIS A 51 5.57 6.84 1.59
C HIS A 51 4.85 6.34 2.84
N LEU A 52 4.87 5.02 3.06
CA LEU A 52 4.59 4.44 4.36
C LEU A 52 5.87 4.46 5.17
N VAL A 53 5.89 5.20 6.28
CA VAL A 53 7.10 5.44 7.07
C VAL A 53 6.92 5.07 8.53
N ARG A 54 8.01 4.68 9.17
CA ARG A 54 8.07 4.44 10.62
C ARG A 54 9.22 5.20 11.22
N HIS A 55 8.92 5.97 12.26
CA HIS A 55 9.93 6.61 13.09
C HIS A 55 10.52 5.60 14.08
N GLN A 56 11.85 5.53 14.13
CA GLN A 56 12.61 4.71 15.06
C GLN A 56 12.96 5.51 16.31
N ALA A 57 13.28 4.82 17.41
CA ALA A 57 13.54 5.46 18.70
C ALA A 57 14.76 6.40 18.70
N ASP A 58 15.67 6.22 17.74
CA ASP A 58 16.85 7.05 17.52
C ASP A 58 16.58 8.27 16.61
N GLY A 59 15.32 8.46 16.18
CA GLY A 59 14.91 9.54 15.28
C GLY A 59 15.05 9.21 13.80
N ASN A 60 15.56 8.03 13.43
CA ASN A 60 15.64 7.62 12.03
C ASN A 60 14.26 7.31 11.47
N VAL A 61 14.08 7.57 10.17
CA VAL A 61 12.84 7.27 9.44
C VAL A 61 13.10 6.12 8.48
N ALA A 62 12.38 5.02 8.68
CA ALA A 62 12.39 3.90 7.77
C ALA A 62 11.22 4.01 6.80
N VAL A 63 11.49 4.10 5.49
CA VAL A 63 10.47 3.96 4.45
C VAL A 63 10.17 2.46 4.28
N LEU A 64 8.99 2.05 4.72
CA LEU A 64 8.53 0.66 4.63
C LEU A 64 8.09 0.32 3.21
N GLN A 65 7.40 1.28 2.56
CA GLN A 65 6.89 1.13 1.20
C GLN A 65 6.77 2.50 0.54
N ARG A 66 7.07 2.53 -0.77
CA ARG A 66 6.66 3.62 -1.67
C ARG A 66 5.46 3.11 -2.46
N ALA A 67 4.36 3.84 -2.39
CA ALA A 67 3.12 3.48 -3.03
C ALA A 67 2.75 4.55 -4.07
N SER A 68 2.61 4.11 -5.31
CA SER A 68 2.12 4.88 -6.45
C SER A 68 0.67 4.51 -6.76
N ALA A 69 0.15 5.02 -7.89
CA ALA A 69 -1.16 4.66 -8.42
C ALA A 69 -1.41 3.14 -8.37
N GLU A 70 -2.68 2.78 -8.14
CA GLU A 70 -3.21 1.40 -8.08
C GLU A 70 -2.76 0.60 -6.85
N LEU A 71 -2.06 1.22 -5.91
CA LEU A 71 -1.76 0.62 -4.62
C LEU A 71 -2.73 1.05 -3.53
N VAL A 72 -3.14 0.07 -2.74
CA VAL A 72 -3.91 0.25 -1.52
C VAL A 72 -2.96 0.58 -0.37
N LEU A 73 -3.34 1.57 0.43
CA LEU A 73 -2.72 1.94 1.69
C LEU A 73 -3.60 1.52 2.86
N ALA A 74 -2.95 1.07 3.93
CA ALA A 74 -3.57 0.60 5.16
C ALA A 74 -4.32 -0.75 5.03
N GLU A 75 -4.00 -1.54 4.01
CA GLU A 75 -4.39 -2.95 3.86
C GLU A 75 -4.01 -3.79 5.09
N ALA A 76 -2.82 -3.58 5.63
CA ALA A 76 -2.34 -4.28 6.83
C ALA A 76 -3.06 -3.81 8.12
N SER A 77 -3.82 -2.71 8.05
CA SER A 77 -4.56 -2.15 9.18
C SER A 77 -6.06 -2.52 9.13
N VAL A 78 -6.51 -3.29 8.14
CA VAL A 78 -7.93 -3.69 7.99
C VAL A 78 -8.50 -4.32 9.24
N PHE A 79 -7.74 -5.08 10.02
CA PHE A 79 -8.20 -5.69 11.27
C PHE A 79 -7.55 -5.11 12.52
N SER A 80 -6.83 -3.99 12.38
CA SER A 80 -6.22 -3.26 13.49
C SER A 80 -7.15 -2.17 14.00
N SER A 81 -6.96 -1.77 15.26
CA SER A 81 -7.63 -0.59 15.84
C SER A 81 -6.93 0.71 15.44
N VAL A 82 -5.61 0.68 15.27
CA VAL A 82 -4.78 1.86 14.94
C VAL A 82 -3.86 1.61 13.75
N TYR A 83 -3.50 2.67 13.02
CA TYR A 83 -2.46 2.59 12.00
C TYR A 83 -1.10 2.32 12.64
N HIS A 84 -0.32 1.41 12.06
CA HIS A 84 0.98 0.98 12.61
C HIS A 84 2.18 1.78 12.06
N CYS A 85 1.95 2.64 11.07
CA CYS A 85 2.90 3.51 10.41
C CYS A 85 2.20 4.80 9.94
N ASP A 86 2.98 5.81 9.57
CA ASP A 86 2.49 7.02 8.93
C ASP A 86 2.38 6.81 7.41
N ALA A 87 1.43 7.49 6.78
CA ALA A 87 1.38 7.64 5.32
C ALA A 87 1.56 9.10 4.94
N VAL A 88 2.65 9.42 4.26
CA VAL A 88 3.03 10.80 3.91
C VAL A 88 3.05 10.96 2.39
N ALA A 89 2.31 11.93 1.88
CA ALA A 89 2.34 12.32 0.47
C ALA A 89 3.72 12.92 0.14
N VAL A 90 4.42 12.36 -0.84
CA VAL A 90 5.74 12.84 -1.30
C VAL A 90 5.58 13.83 -2.44
N THR A 91 4.59 13.58 -3.29
CA THR A 91 4.08 14.52 -4.30
C THR A 91 2.67 14.95 -3.89
N ASP A 92 2.04 15.80 -4.69
CA ASP A 92 0.58 15.92 -4.63
C ASP A 92 -0.04 14.55 -4.98
N VAL A 93 -1.04 14.15 -4.21
CA VAL A 93 -1.66 12.83 -4.26
C VAL A 93 -3.17 12.97 -4.36
N ASP A 94 -3.75 12.28 -5.34
CA ASP A 94 -5.17 11.96 -5.34
C ASP A 94 -5.36 10.54 -4.84
N ALA A 95 -6.29 10.34 -3.91
CA ALA A 95 -6.63 9.04 -3.39
C ALA A 95 -8.14 8.86 -3.25
N THR A 96 -8.61 7.66 -3.50
CA THR A 96 -9.98 7.24 -3.16
C THR A 96 -10.00 6.74 -1.72
N SER A 97 -10.82 7.36 -0.87
CA SER A 97 -10.97 6.96 0.53
C SER A 97 -12.12 5.98 0.71
N VAL A 98 -11.85 4.85 1.34
CA VAL A 98 -12.83 3.78 1.54
C VAL A 98 -12.95 3.47 3.03
N PRO A 99 -14.14 3.58 3.64
CA PRO A 99 -14.32 3.31 5.07
C PRO A 99 -13.95 1.86 5.41
N ILE A 100 -13.21 1.67 6.50
CA ILE A 100 -12.68 0.33 6.85
C ILE A 100 -13.79 -0.69 7.10
N HIS A 101 -14.94 -0.24 7.60
CA HIS A 101 -16.10 -1.09 7.85
C HIS A 101 -16.72 -1.62 6.55
N SER A 102 -16.64 -0.88 5.45
CA SER A 102 -17.11 -1.32 4.13
C SER A 102 -16.25 -2.48 3.62
N ILE A 103 -14.93 -2.40 3.78
CA ILE A 103 -14.01 -3.49 3.44
C ILE A 103 -14.27 -4.72 4.30
N ARG A 104 -14.35 -4.54 5.63
CA ARG A 104 -14.65 -5.66 6.54
C ARG A 104 -15.99 -6.31 6.23
N ARG A 105 -16.97 -5.56 5.72
CA ARG A 105 -18.25 -6.11 5.27
C ARG A 105 -18.06 -6.89 3.98
N ALA A 106 -17.42 -6.32 2.96
CA ALA A 106 -17.16 -6.97 1.68
C ALA A 106 -16.41 -8.30 1.86
N LEU A 107 -15.32 -8.31 2.65
CA LEU A 107 -14.58 -9.54 2.99
C LEU A 107 -15.43 -10.65 3.63
N ARG A 108 -16.55 -10.30 4.28
CA ARG A 108 -17.44 -11.27 4.93
C ARG A 108 -18.60 -11.71 4.04
N SER A 109 -19.06 -10.85 3.14
CA SER A 109 -20.29 -11.07 2.37
C SER A 109 -20.04 -11.43 0.91
N ASP A 110 -18.84 -11.20 0.39
CA ASP A 110 -18.49 -11.38 -1.03
C ASP A 110 -17.25 -12.27 -1.16
N PRO A 111 -17.43 -13.56 -1.54
CA PRO A 111 -16.34 -14.48 -1.74
C PRO A 111 -15.36 -14.07 -2.84
N GLU A 112 -15.84 -13.43 -3.91
CA GLU A 112 -15.00 -12.98 -5.02
C GLU A 112 -14.09 -11.83 -4.58
N PHE A 113 -14.66 -10.86 -3.85
CA PHE A 113 -13.86 -9.81 -3.22
C PHE A 113 -12.83 -10.37 -2.25
N ALA A 114 -13.20 -11.36 -1.44
CA ALA A 114 -12.30 -11.98 -0.47
C ALA A 114 -11.12 -12.71 -1.14
N GLU A 115 -11.38 -13.41 -2.25
CA GLU A 115 -10.34 -14.07 -3.04
C GLU A 115 -9.42 -13.06 -3.72
N GLY A 116 -9.98 -12.02 -4.36
CA GLY A 116 -9.21 -10.92 -4.95
C GLY A 116 -8.32 -10.25 -3.92
N TRP A 117 -8.87 -9.92 -2.74
CA TRP A 117 -8.13 -9.33 -1.64
C TRP A 117 -7.00 -10.23 -1.12
N ALA A 118 -7.25 -11.54 -1.00
CA ALA A 118 -6.22 -12.51 -0.59
C ALA A 118 -5.11 -12.65 -1.64
N SER A 119 -5.45 -12.63 -2.92
CA SER A 119 -4.49 -12.62 -4.03
C SER A 119 -3.61 -11.36 -3.99
N TYR A 120 -4.24 -10.20 -3.82
CA TYR A 120 -3.55 -8.91 -3.66
C TYR A 120 -2.59 -8.91 -2.46
N LEU A 121 -3.05 -9.33 -1.28
CA LEU A 121 -2.19 -9.42 -0.09
C LEU A 121 -1.03 -10.42 -0.28
N SER A 122 -1.27 -11.52 -0.99
CA SER A 122 -0.23 -12.50 -1.31
C SER A 122 0.86 -11.90 -2.20
N PHE A 123 0.46 -11.11 -3.21
CA PHE A 123 1.39 -10.35 -4.04
C PHE A 123 2.18 -9.33 -3.20
N GLN A 124 1.50 -8.52 -2.38
CA GLN A 124 2.15 -7.51 -1.54
C GLN A 124 3.12 -8.11 -0.52
N LEU A 125 2.80 -9.29 0.02
CA LEU A 125 3.68 -10.03 0.91
C LEU A 125 4.96 -10.48 0.18
N GLN A 126 4.86 -10.94 -1.06
CA GLN A 126 6.04 -11.28 -1.88
C GLN A 126 6.90 -10.04 -2.14
N GLN A 127 6.30 -8.90 -2.52
CA GLN A 127 7.05 -7.65 -2.73
C GLN A 127 7.75 -7.19 -1.44
N THR A 128 7.07 -7.30 -0.30
CA THR A 128 7.64 -6.95 1.00
C THR A 128 8.83 -7.85 1.37
N ARG A 129 8.74 -9.16 1.14
CA ARG A 129 9.85 -10.09 1.38
C ARG A 129 11.05 -9.81 0.48
N LYS A 130 10.83 -9.46 -0.80
CA LYS A 130 11.90 -9.03 -1.71
C LYS A 130 12.59 -7.76 -1.23
N ARG A 131 11.83 -6.74 -0.80
CA ARG A 131 12.39 -5.51 -0.22
C ARG A 131 13.24 -5.80 1.02
N ALA A 132 12.78 -6.70 1.89
CA ALA A 132 13.53 -7.12 3.07
C ALA A 132 14.82 -7.87 2.71
N GLU A 133 14.77 -8.73 1.69
CA GLU A 133 15.96 -9.41 1.15
C GLU A 133 16.99 -8.39 0.63
N ILE A 134 16.57 -7.46 -0.23
CA ILE A 134 17.44 -6.38 -0.74
C ILE A 134 18.03 -5.59 0.42
N ALA A 135 17.23 -5.16 1.39
CA ALA A 135 17.70 -4.40 2.55
C ALA A 135 18.75 -5.15 3.38
N SER A 136 18.71 -6.49 3.40
CA SER A 136 19.66 -7.34 4.13
C SER A 136 21.03 -7.48 3.44
N LEU A 137 21.14 -7.13 2.15
CA LEU A 137 22.40 -7.22 1.41
C LEU A 137 23.46 -6.28 1.99
N LYS A 138 24.72 -6.73 2.00
CA LYS A 138 25.81 -6.05 2.73
C LYS A 138 26.33 -4.78 2.05
N THR A 139 26.25 -4.71 0.73
CA THR A 139 26.84 -3.60 -0.05
C THR A 139 25.76 -2.84 -0.79
N VAL A 140 25.98 -1.54 -0.98
CA VAL A 140 25.08 -0.69 -1.78
C VAL A 140 24.99 -1.20 -3.21
N ALA A 141 26.11 -1.65 -3.79
CA ALA A 141 26.14 -2.23 -5.13
C ALA A 141 25.20 -3.44 -5.26
N ALA A 142 25.27 -4.40 -4.34
CA ALA A 142 24.40 -5.57 -4.37
C ALA A 142 22.92 -5.18 -4.22
N ARG A 143 22.61 -4.19 -3.36
CA ARG A 143 21.25 -3.65 -3.22
C ARG A 143 20.73 -3.05 -4.52
N LEU A 144 21.55 -2.24 -5.18
CA LEU A 144 21.20 -1.57 -6.43
C LEU A 144 21.02 -2.59 -7.56
N GLU A 145 21.92 -3.55 -7.69
CA GLU A 145 21.84 -4.62 -8.69
C GLU A 145 20.57 -5.45 -8.51
N SER A 146 20.27 -5.88 -7.28
CA SER A 146 19.03 -6.63 -7.00
C SER A 146 17.76 -5.79 -7.21
N TRP A 147 17.81 -4.48 -6.93
CA TRP A 147 16.68 -3.59 -7.19
C TRP A 147 16.43 -3.40 -8.70
N LEU A 148 17.50 -3.14 -9.48
CA LEU A 148 17.40 -2.99 -10.93
C LEU A 148 16.89 -4.28 -11.59
N ALA A 149 17.39 -5.45 -11.17
CA ALA A 149 16.93 -6.73 -11.68
C ALA A 149 15.45 -7.01 -11.37
N TRP A 150 14.90 -6.39 -10.33
CA TRP A 150 13.50 -6.56 -9.94
C TRP A 150 12.54 -5.63 -10.70
N ASN A 151 12.95 -4.39 -10.99
CA ASN A 151 12.12 -3.43 -11.74
C ASN A 151 12.40 -3.47 -13.25
N ASP A 152 12.89 -4.60 -13.78
CA ASP A 152 13.27 -4.77 -15.19
C ASP A 152 14.21 -3.68 -15.74
N GLY A 153 15.02 -3.07 -14.86
CA GLY A 153 15.96 -1.99 -15.20
C GLY A 153 15.34 -0.60 -15.33
N GLU A 154 14.06 -0.43 -15.02
CA GLU A 154 13.43 0.90 -14.98
C GLU A 154 13.86 1.68 -13.73
N LEU A 155 14.21 2.96 -13.93
CA LEU A 155 14.66 3.90 -12.89
C LEU A 155 13.55 4.87 -12.49
#